data_AF-A0A661D1E3-F1
#
_entry.id   AF-A0A661D1E3-F1
#
_cell.length_a   1.000
_cell.length_b   1.000
_cell.length_c   1.000
_cell.angle_alpha   90.00
_cell.angle_beta   90.00
_cell.angle_gamma   90.00
#
_symmetry.space_group_name_H-M   'P 1'
#
loop_
_entity.id
_entity.type
_entity.pdbx_description
1 polymer ?
#
loop_
_entity_poly.entity_id
_entity_poly.type
_entity_poly.pdbx_seq_one_letter_code
_entity_poly.pdbx_strand_id
1 'polypeptide(L)'
;MQPFKGHLPSKIILLLLGLAGTAAHAQAPKIVLQLGHLSTVLSVAYSPDGQTVVSGSYDKTVKLWEVNTGRLLKTFHGHSSSVTSVAYAPDGQTVLSGSDDKTVKLWSVRTGLLLKTFAGHTRSVTSVAYAPDGQTVVSGSYDKTVKLWEANSG
;
A
#
# COMPACT_ATOMS: atom_id res chain seq x y z
N MET A 1 -45.20 20.73 43.32
CA MET A 1 -45.00 20.26 41.93
C MET A 1 -44.13 21.27 41.20
N GLN A 2 -43.16 20.83 40.40
CA GLN A 2 -42.38 21.69 39.48
C GLN A 2 -42.57 21.15 38.04
N PRO A 3 -42.44 21.99 37.00
CA PRO A 3 -42.80 21.61 35.63
C PRO A 3 -41.78 20.68 34.97
N PHE A 4 -42.25 19.93 33.97
CA PHE A 4 -41.44 19.08 33.09
C PHE A 4 -40.34 19.90 32.37
N LYS A 5 -39.11 19.37 32.33
CA LYS A 5 -38.13 19.69 31.29
C LYS A 5 -38.29 18.68 30.15
N GLY A 6 -38.78 19.12 29.00
CA GLY A 6 -38.94 18.26 27.82
C GLY A 6 -37.69 18.22 26.94
N HIS A 7 -37.41 17.05 26.34
CA HIS A 7 -36.57 16.95 25.15
C HIS A 7 -36.91 15.71 24.29
N LEU A 8 -37.65 15.94 23.21
CA LEU A 8 -37.95 15.03 22.09
C LEU A 8 -38.34 15.89 20.88
N PRO A 9 -38.27 15.40 19.62
CA PRO A 9 -37.32 14.43 19.07
C PRO A 9 -36.78 14.82 17.67
N SER A 10 -35.72 14.15 17.20
CA SER A 10 -35.38 14.04 15.76
C SER A 10 -34.21 13.04 15.58
N LYS A 11 -34.24 12.03 14.70
CA LYS A 11 -35.25 11.66 13.68
C LYS A 11 -35.51 10.15 13.65
N ILE A 12 -36.78 9.80 13.54
CA ILE A 12 -37.29 8.67 12.73
C ILE A 12 -37.57 9.26 11.32
N ILE A 13 -37.67 8.58 10.19
CA ILE A 13 -38.18 7.24 9.81
C ILE A 13 -37.36 6.73 8.58
N LEU A 14 -37.63 5.65 7.83
CA LEU A 14 -38.82 4.81 7.60
C LEU A 14 -38.38 3.38 7.16
N LEU A 15 -39.23 2.36 7.38
CA LEU A 15 -39.10 1.01 6.80
C LEU A 15 -40.05 0.87 5.61
N LEU A 16 -39.61 0.34 4.46
CA LEU A 16 -40.47 0.04 3.32
C LEU A 16 -40.31 -1.42 2.88
N LEU A 17 -41.45 -2.14 2.85
CA LEU A 17 -41.56 -3.47 2.24
C LEU A 17 -41.95 -3.32 0.77
N GLY A 18 -41.20 -3.95 -0.12
CA GLY A 18 -41.51 -4.11 -1.54
C GLY A 18 -41.21 -5.54 -1.96
N LEU A 19 -42.11 -6.18 -2.72
CA LEU A 19 -41.96 -7.59 -3.10
C LEU A 19 -41.02 -7.77 -4.30
N ALA A 20 -40.32 -8.91 -4.29
CA ALA A 20 -39.90 -9.68 -5.46
C ALA A 20 -39.31 -8.91 -6.66
N GLY A 21 -38.05 -8.49 -6.53
CA GLY A 21 -37.18 -8.19 -7.67
C GLY A 21 -35.80 -8.80 -7.46
N THR A 22 -35.47 -9.89 -8.16
CA THR A 22 -34.15 -10.56 -8.07
C THR A 22 -33.08 -9.81 -8.86
N ALA A 23 -32.88 -8.54 -8.53
CA ALA A 23 -31.67 -7.82 -8.90
C ALA A 23 -30.51 -8.39 -8.09
N ALA A 24 -29.48 -8.92 -8.75
CA ALA A 24 -28.23 -9.23 -8.10
C ALA A 24 -27.65 -7.92 -7.53
N HIS A 25 -27.71 -7.75 -6.21
CA HIS A 25 -27.20 -6.57 -5.54
C HIS A 25 -25.67 -6.61 -5.59
N ALA A 26 -25.10 -6.09 -6.67
CA ALA A 26 -23.68 -5.80 -6.75
C ALA A 26 -23.36 -4.80 -5.63
N GLN A 27 -22.76 -5.32 -4.55
CA GLN A 27 -22.40 -4.53 -3.37
C GLN A 27 -21.54 -3.35 -3.84
N ALA A 28 -22.03 -2.11 -3.67
CA ALA A 28 -21.26 -0.94 -4.08
C ALA A 28 -19.88 -0.98 -3.40
N PRO A 29 -18.78 -0.71 -4.14
CA PRO A 29 -17.44 -0.92 -3.62
C PRO A 29 -17.25 -0.13 -2.32
N LYS A 30 -16.94 -0.85 -1.24
CA LYS A 30 -16.75 -0.27 0.10
C LYS A 30 -15.46 0.55 0.12
N ILE A 31 -15.54 1.81 -0.29
CA ILE A 31 -14.41 2.74 -0.25
C ILE A 31 -14.03 2.99 1.21
N VAL A 32 -12.94 2.37 1.67
CA VAL A 32 -12.36 2.66 2.98
C VAL A 32 -11.38 3.82 2.84
N LEU A 33 -11.85 5.04 3.12
CA LEU A 33 -11.01 6.23 3.15
C LEU A 33 -10.19 6.24 4.47
N GLN A 34 -8.94 5.83 4.41
CA GLN A 34 -8.00 5.96 5.54
C GLN A 34 -6.88 6.96 5.21
N LEU A 35 -6.87 8.08 5.93
CA LEU A 35 -5.74 9.02 5.96
C LEU A 35 -4.52 8.32 6.57
N GLY A 36 -3.33 8.49 5.99
CA GLY A 36 -2.12 7.86 6.55
C GLY A 36 -0.81 8.07 5.78
N HIS A 37 -0.85 8.34 4.47
CA HIS A 37 0.24 9.02 3.77
C HIS A 37 0.07 10.54 3.91
N LEU A 38 1.20 11.26 4.00
CA LEU A 38 1.24 12.71 4.18
C LEU A 38 1.46 13.48 2.86
N SER A 39 1.57 12.76 1.75
CA SER A 39 1.72 13.33 0.40
C SER A 39 1.21 12.34 -0.66
N THR A 40 1.21 12.75 -1.93
CA THR A 40 0.71 11.96 -3.06
C THR A 40 1.31 10.56 -3.10
N VAL A 41 0.44 9.56 -3.22
CA VAL A 41 0.81 8.15 -3.43
C VAL A 41 1.15 7.96 -4.92
N LEU A 42 2.30 7.37 -5.20
CA LEU A 42 2.84 7.18 -6.55
C LEU A 42 2.67 5.76 -7.08
N SER A 43 2.62 4.76 -6.20
CA SER A 43 2.57 3.35 -6.58
C SER A 43 1.89 2.52 -5.50
N VAL A 44 1.21 1.44 -5.92
CA VAL A 44 0.58 0.44 -5.05
C VAL A 44 0.76 -0.97 -5.62
N ALA A 45 0.86 -1.98 -4.75
CA ALA A 45 0.90 -3.39 -5.14
C ALA A 45 0.19 -4.27 -4.08
N TYR A 46 -0.60 -5.25 -4.53
CA TYR A 46 -1.17 -6.29 -3.65
C TYR A 46 -0.10 -7.33 -3.27
N SER A 47 -0.27 -7.97 -2.12
CA SER A 47 0.40 -9.23 -1.81
C SER A 47 -0.14 -10.39 -2.67
N PRO A 48 0.63 -11.46 -2.91
CA PRO A 48 0.20 -12.59 -3.75
C PRO A 48 -1.08 -13.29 -3.26
N ASP A 49 -1.36 -13.24 -1.96
CA ASP A 49 -2.56 -13.77 -1.32
C ASP A 49 -3.76 -12.79 -1.30
N GLY A 50 -3.57 -11.56 -1.81
CA GLY A 50 -4.58 -10.50 -1.81
C GLY A 50 -4.97 -9.93 -0.44
N GLN A 51 -4.37 -10.39 0.67
CA GLN A 51 -4.76 -9.97 2.02
C GLN A 51 -4.24 -8.58 2.40
N THR A 52 -3.14 -8.14 1.77
CA THR A 52 -2.50 -6.87 2.04
C THR A 52 -2.15 -6.09 0.77
N VAL A 53 -1.91 -4.79 0.92
CA VAL A 53 -1.39 -3.89 -0.12
C VAL A 53 -0.20 -3.14 0.45
N VAL A 54 0.82 -2.90 -0.36
CA VAL A 54 1.81 -1.84 -0.09
C VAL A 54 1.62 -0.63 -0.99
N SER A 55 2.02 0.54 -0.50
CA SER A 55 2.02 1.80 -1.22
C SER A 55 3.32 2.59 -1.03
N GLY A 56 3.74 3.32 -2.05
CA GLY A 56 4.86 4.27 -2.01
C GLY A 56 4.40 5.71 -2.27
N SER A 57 5.02 6.69 -1.60
CA SER A 57 4.60 8.10 -1.63
C SER A 57 5.76 9.09 -1.70
N TYR A 58 5.46 10.31 -2.13
CA TYR A 58 6.29 11.51 -1.93
C TYR A 58 6.62 11.80 -0.46
N ASP A 59 5.89 11.25 0.52
CA ASP A 59 6.23 11.35 1.95
C ASP A 59 7.45 10.51 2.37
N LYS A 60 8.12 9.88 1.40
CA LYS A 60 9.37 9.10 1.55
C LYS A 60 9.21 7.77 2.28
N THR A 61 7.97 7.34 2.52
CA THR A 61 7.67 6.06 3.17
C THR A 61 7.09 5.04 2.20
N VAL A 62 7.30 3.76 2.53
CA VAL A 62 6.41 2.68 2.10
C VAL A 62 5.42 2.44 3.23
N LYS A 63 4.16 2.11 2.92
CA LYS A 63 3.16 1.68 3.92
C LYS A 63 2.55 0.34 3.53
N LEU A 64 2.19 -0.46 4.52
CA LEU A 64 1.53 -1.76 4.40
C LEU A 64 0.12 -1.66 4.99
N TRP A 65 -0.89 -2.18 4.29
CA TRP A 65 -2.31 -2.04 4.63
C TRP A 65 -3.03 -3.39 4.58
N GLU A 66 -4.02 -3.57 5.44
CA GLU A 66 -4.91 -4.74 5.51
C GLU A 66 -6.14 -4.52 4.62
N VAL A 67 -6.33 -5.33 3.59
CA VAL A 67 -7.31 -5.06 2.51
C VAL A 67 -8.76 -5.04 3.02
N ASN A 68 -9.11 -5.97 3.92
CA ASN A 68 -10.48 -6.11 4.44
C ASN A 68 -10.93 -4.94 5.33
N THR A 69 -9.99 -4.19 5.92
CA THR A 69 -10.26 -3.16 6.93
C THR A 69 -9.76 -1.77 6.53
N GLY A 70 -8.88 -1.66 5.52
CA GLY A 70 -8.12 -0.45 5.18
C GLY A 70 -7.01 -0.09 6.18
N ARG A 71 -6.81 -0.90 7.23
CA ARG A 71 -5.97 -0.55 8.37
C ARG A 71 -4.48 -0.54 8.00
N LEU A 72 -3.81 0.56 8.31
CA LEU A 72 -2.35 0.67 8.29
C LEU A 72 -1.73 -0.37 9.25
N LEU A 73 -0.94 -1.30 8.70
CA LEU A 73 -0.22 -2.36 9.42
C LEU A 73 1.19 -1.93 9.82
N LYS A 74 1.93 -1.32 8.88
CA LYS A 74 3.33 -0.87 9.05
C LYS A 74 3.60 0.37 8.21
N THR A 75 4.53 1.21 8.66
CA THR A 75 5.22 2.20 7.81
C THR A 75 6.71 1.83 7.81
N PHE A 76 7.30 1.71 6.63
CA PHE A 76 8.73 1.46 6.46
C PHE A 76 9.43 2.80 6.21
N HIS A 77 10.44 3.11 7.03
CA HIS A 77 11.23 4.33 6.95
C HIS A 77 12.66 4.00 6.53
N GLY A 78 13.27 4.84 5.68
CA GLY A 78 14.68 4.68 5.29
C GLY A 78 15.04 5.10 3.87
N HIS A 79 14.07 5.48 3.04
CA HIS A 79 14.34 6.29 1.84
C HIS A 79 14.51 7.77 2.22
N SER A 80 15.40 8.47 1.53
CA SER A 80 15.67 9.90 1.77
C SER A 80 14.92 10.84 0.83
N SER A 81 14.22 10.30 -0.17
CA SER A 81 13.36 11.01 -1.13
C SER A 81 12.11 10.19 -1.47
N SER A 82 11.29 10.67 -2.40
CA SER A 82 10.02 10.06 -2.83
C SER A 82 10.15 8.58 -3.14
N VAL A 83 9.18 7.77 -2.72
CA VAL A 83 9.07 6.37 -3.17
C VAL A 83 8.20 6.32 -4.42
N THR A 84 8.82 6.00 -5.55
CA THR A 84 8.23 6.11 -6.89
C THR A 84 7.52 4.85 -7.35
N SER A 85 7.99 3.68 -6.89
CA SER A 85 7.52 2.36 -7.30
C SER A 85 7.66 1.38 -6.15
N VAL A 86 6.67 0.50 -5.97
CA VAL A 86 6.71 -0.62 -5.01
C VAL A 86 6.30 -1.92 -5.68
N ALA A 87 6.86 -3.05 -5.21
CA ALA A 87 6.50 -4.38 -5.70
C ALA A 87 6.54 -5.42 -4.56
N TYR A 88 5.67 -6.43 -4.65
CA TYR A 88 5.62 -7.56 -3.73
C TYR A 88 6.41 -8.75 -4.25
N ALA A 89 7.09 -9.48 -3.36
CA ALA A 89 7.69 -10.76 -3.71
C ALA A 89 6.61 -11.82 -3.99
N PRO A 90 6.85 -12.79 -4.90
CA PRO A 90 5.92 -13.90 -5.17
C PRO A 90 5.60 -14.76 -3.95
N ASP A 91 6.46 -14.76 -2.92
CA ASP A 91 6.25 -15.48 -1.65
C ASP A 91 5.51 -14.66 -0.58
N GLY A 92 5.23 -13.37 -0.82
CA GLY A 92 4.60 -12.45 0.12
C GLY A 92 5.45 -12.04 1.33
N GLN A 93 6.69 -12.52 1.48
CA GLN A 93 7.50 -12.27 2.68
C GLN A 93 8.29 -10.95 2.63
N THR A 94 8.55 -10.44 1.43
CA THR A 94 9.31 -9.20 1.23
C THR A 94 8.68 -8.25 0.21
N VAL A 95 9.06 -6.98 0.32
CA VAL A 95 8.60 -5.88 -0.55
C VAL A 95 9.82 -5.11 -1.05
N LEU A 96 9.76 -4.68 -2.31
CA LEU A 96 10.70 -3.75 -2.92
C LEU A 96 10.14 -2.34 -2.96
N SER A 97 11.04 -1.35 -2.92
CA SER A 97 10.73 0.03 -3.27
C SER A 97 11.85 0.70 -4.06
N GLY A 98 11.51 1.40 -5.13
CA GLY A 98 12.39 2.32 -5.86
C GLY A 98 12.14 3.77 -5.43
N SER A 99 13.18 4.62 -5.52
CA SER A 99 13.10 6.00 -5.05
C SER A 99 13.89 7.00 -5.88
N ASP A 100 13.46 8.27 -5.79
CA ASP A 100 14.23 9.45 -6.18
C ASP A 100 15.61 9.56 -5.49
N ASP A 101 15.82 8.86 -4.36
CA ASP A 101 17.13 8.76 -3.70
C ASP A 101 18.15 7.87 -4.42
N LYS A 102 17.79 7.35 -5.61
CA LYS A 102 18.62 6.53 -6.50
C LYS A 102 18.89 5.11 -5.99
N THR A 103 18.23 4.68 -4.92
CA THR A 103 18.33 3.31 -4.40
C THR A 103 17.08 2.49 -4.66
N VAL A 104 17.27 1.16 -4.69
CA VAL A 104 16.19 0.21 -4.43
C VAL A 104 16.37 -0.31 -3.01
N LYS A 105 15.27 -0.53 -2.27
CA LYS A 105 15.30 -1.11 -0.93
C LYS A 105 14.41 -2.35 -0.84
N LEU A 106 14.89 -3.33 -0.08
CA LEU A 106 14.23 -4.59 0.21
C LEU A 106 13.80 -4.60 1.68
N TRP A 107 12.53 -4.89 1.95
CA TRP A 107 11.93 -4.84 3.28
C TRP A 107 11.31 -6.17 3.66
N SER A 108 11.46 -6.58 4.92
CA SER A 108 10.71 -7.73 5.46
C SER A 108 9.28 -7.31 5.82
N VAL A 109 8.29 -7.94 5.20
CA VAL A 109 6.86 -7.71 5.48
C VAL A 109 6.52 -8.08 6.92
N ARG A 110 7.16 -9.13 7.46
CA ARG A 110 6.93 -9.63 8.82
C ARG A 110 7.45 -8.66 9.89
N THR A 111 8.72 -8.26 9.81
CA THR A 111 9.32 -7.40 10.85
C THR A 111 9.04 -5.92 10.61
N GLY A 112 9.08 -5.45 9.36
CA GLY A 112 9.12 -4.03 9.01
C GLY A 112 10.54 -3.49 8.80
N LEU A 113 11.56 -4.33 8.92
CA LEU A 113 12.97 -3.92 8.81
C LEU A 113 13.46 -3.88 7.36
N LEU A 114 14.40 -2.97 7.11
CA LEU A 114 15.21 -2.93 5.89
C LEU A 114 16.18 -4.12 5.89
N LEU A 115 16.09 -4.97 4.87
CA LEU A 115 16.96 -6.13 4.68
C LEU A 115 18.18 -5.80 3.80
N LYS A 116 17.97 -5.02 2.73
CA LYS A 116 18.99 -4.72 1.71
C LYS A 116 18.75 -3.35 1.09
N THR A 117 19.82 -2.62 0.78
CA THR A 117 19.77 -1.43 -0.09
C THR A 117 20.65 -1.70 -1.30
N PHE A 118 20.06 -1.65 -2.49
CA PHE A 118 20.78 -1.74 -3.75
C PHE A 118 21.15 -0.32 -4.19
N ALA A 119 22.45 -0.02 -4.13
CA ALA A 119 23.03 1.22 -4.64
C ALA A 119 23.74 0.95 -5.97
N GLY A 120 23.67 1.88 -6.91
CA GLY A 120 24.34 1.75 -8.22
C GLY A 120 23.63 2.44 -9.39
N HIS A 121 22.37 2.87 -9.22
CA HIS A 121 21.76 3.86 -10.10
C HIS A 121 22.29 5.26 -9.80
N THR A 122 22.42 6.10 -10.82
CA THR A 122 22.99 7.46 -10.69
C THR A 122 21.92 8.57 -10.68
N ARG A 123 20.67 8.22 -10.98
CA ARG A 123 19.46 9.07 -10.96
C ARG A 123 18.30 8.31 -10.32
N SER A 124 17.16 8.98 -10.14
CA SER A 124 15.92 8.38 -9.60
C SER A 124 15.62 7.02 -10.22
N VAL A 125 15.26 6.05 -9.38
CA VAL A 125 14.66 4.78 -9.80
C VAL A 125 13.19 5.04 -10.06
N THR A 126 12.69 4.66 -11.23
CA THR A 126 11.30 4.92 -11.66
C THR A 126 10.42 3.68 -11.66
N SER A 127 11.01 2.48 -11.67
CA SER A 127 10.30 1.21 -11.57
C SER A 127 11.12 0.16 -10.83
N VAL A 128 10.43 -0.71 -10.09
CA VAL A 128 10.97 -1.97 -9.53
C VAL A 128 10.00 -3.12 -9.79
N ALA A 129 10.54 -4.33 -9.99
CA ALA A 129 9.74 -5.55 -10.02
C ALA A 129 10.57 -6.76 -9.57
N TYR A 130 9.87 -7.82 -9.17
CA TYR A 130 10.45 -9.15 -8.98
C TYR A 130 10.33 -9.99 -10.26
N ALA A 131 11.29 -10.89 -10.47
CA ALA A 131 11.08 -12.04 -11.32
C ALA A 131 10.15 -13.06 -10.62
N PRO A 132 9.45 -13.93 -11.37
CA PRO A 132 8.55 -14.94 -10.78
C PRO A 132 9.21 -15.94 -9.84
N ASP A 133 10.53 -16.08 -9.89
CA ASP A 133 11.33 -16.91 -8.98
C ASP A 133 11.55 -16.31 -7.58
N GLY A 134 11.24 -15.02 -7.38
CA GLY A 134 11.52 -14.27 -6.14
C GLY A 134 12.99 -14.00 -5.84
N GLN A 135 13.92 -14.53 -6.64
CA GLN A 135 15.37 -14.42 -6.47
C GLN A 135 15.95 -13.24 -7.24
N THR A 136 15.42 -12.91 -8.42
CA THR A 136 15.87 -11.74 -9.20
C THR A 136 15.00 -10.52 -8.96
N VAL A 137 15.64 -9.37 -8.70
CA VAL A 137 15.04 -8.02 -8.71
C VAL A 137 15.44 -7.30 -9.99
N VAL A 138 14.52 -6.57 -10.60
CA VAL A 138 14.81 -5.61 -11.68
C VAL A 138 14.42 -4.19 -11.30
N SER A 139 15.20 -3.21 -11.77
CA SER A 139 14.88 -1.78 -11.61
C SER A 139 15.22 -0.95 -12.84
N GLY A 140 14.36 0.02 -13.17
CA GLY A 140 14.58 1.03 -14.22
C GLY A 140 14.82 2.42 -13.64
N SER A 141 15.61 3.26 -14.32
CA SER A 141 15.99 4.59 -13.83
C SER A 141 16.12 5.64 -14.93
N TYR A 142 15.95 6.91 -14.55
CA TYR A 142 16.31 8.07 -15.38
C TYR A 142 17.82 8.16 -15.72
N ASP A 143 18.68 7.27 -15.21
CA ASP A 143 20.06 7.11 -15.71
C ASP A 143 20.16 6.33 -17.03
N LYS A 144 19.00 5.94 -17.59
CA LYS A 144 18.86 5.21 -18.86
C LYS A 144 19.32 3.74 -18.78
N THR A 145 19.51 3.20 -17.58
CA THR A 145 19.83 1.77 -17.39
C THR A 145 18.66 1.01 -16.77
N VAL A 146 18.59 -0.28 -17.12
CA VAL A 146 17.93 -1.31 -16.31
C VAL A 146 19.01 -2.06 -15.54
N LYS A 147 18.77 -2.40 -14.28
CA LYS A 147 19.69 -3.21 -13.47
C LYS A 147 18.97 -4.43 -12.92
N LEU A 148 19.68 -5.56 -12.90
CA LEU A 148 19.30 -6.80 -12.27
C LEU A 148 20.06 -6.93 -10.96
N TRP A 149 19.43 -7.49 -9.93
CA TRP A 149 20.03 -7.68 -8.61
C TRP A 149 19.55 -8.97 -7.96
N GLU A 150 20.45 -9.67 -7.27
CA GLU A 150 20.08 -10.78 -6.39
C GLU A 150 19.26 -10.25 -5.20
N ALA A 151 18.00 -10.67 -5.07
CA ALA A 151 17.14 -10.39 -3.92
C ALA A 151 17.78 -10.91 -2.62
N ASN A 152 18.40 -12.09 -2.71
CA ASN A 152 19.01 -12.86 -1.64
C ASN A 152 19.83 -11.99 -0.66
N SER A 153 19.40 -11.94 0.59
CA SER A 153 20.26 -11.58 1.72
C SER A 153 21.01 -12.84 2.16
N GLY A 154 22.28 -12.94 1.78
CA GLY A 154 23.24 -13.79 2.48
C GLY A 154 23.65 -13.15 3.81
#